data_AF-A0A4Y2VL67-F1
#
_entry.id   AF-A0A4Y2VL67-F1
#
_cell.length_a   1.000
_cell.length_b   1.000
_cell.length_c   1.000
_cell.angle_alpha   90.00
_cell.angle_beta   90.00
_cell.angle_gamma   90.00
#
_symmetry.space_group_name_H-M   'P 1'
#
loop_
_entity.id
_entity.type
_entity.pdbx_description
1 polymer ?
#
loop_
_entity_poly.entity_id
_entity_poly.type
_entity_poly.pdbx_seq_one_letter_code
_entity_poly.pdbx_strand_id
1 'polypeptide(L)'
;MLADDRNHKSELALRRILKARKVERSAATTTIATNNIRIFNLPALNLCAMDYVDLIKWENVTEPPLTERFSDDKIAEAIVNPAIFHEAILPTIKGFPCHPQVTERIVKVVTEAASAVC
;
A
#
# COMPACT_ATOMS: atom_id res chain seq x y z
N MET A 1 -3.85 -7.32 1.46
CA MET A 1 -2.95 -7.71 0.35
C MET A 1 -1.67 -8.35 0.86
N LEU A 2 -0.76 -7.66 1.55
CA LEU A 2 0.49 -8.27 2.01
C LEU A 2 0.29 -9.44 2.99
N ALA A 3 -0.66 -9.33 3.90
CA ALA A 3 -1.00 -10.41 4.84
C ALA A 3 -2.09 -11.35 4.33
N ASP A 4 -2.41 -11.33 3.02
CA ASP A 4 -3.38 -12.28 2.46
C ASP A 4 -2.77 -13.69 2.43
N ASP A 5 -3.58 -14.71 2.69
CA ASP A 5 -3.13 -16.10 2.71
C ASP A 5 -2.76 -16.62 1.31
N ARG A 6 -3.24 -15.97 0.24
CA ARG A 6 -2.89 -16.33 -1.14
C ARG A 6 -1.57 -15.66 -1.54
N ASN A 7 -0.55 -16.49 -1.71
CA ASN A 7 0.82 -16.06 -2.08
C ASN A 7 0.87 -15.09 -3.27
N HIS A 8 0.08 -15.33 -4.33
CA HIS A 8 0.08 -14.46 -5.52
C HIS A 8 -0.40 -13.02 -5.22
N LYS A 9 -1.24 -12.82 -4.20
CA LYS A 9 -1.70 -11.47 -3.79
C LYS A 9 -0.64 -10.73 -3.01
N SER A 10 0.06 -11.44 -2.14
CA SER A 10 1.18 -10.91 -1.36
C SER A 10 2.35 -10.55 -2.29
N GLU A 11 2.67 -11.41 -3.26
CA GLU A 11 3.67 -11.11 -4.30
C GLU A 11 3.29 -9.86 -5.12
N LEU A 12 2.03 -9.78 -5.58
CA LEU A 12 1.53 -8.61 -6.30
C LEU A 12 1.66 -7.32 -5.46
N ALA A 13 1.44 -7.40 -4.15
CA ALA A 13 1.61 -6.27 -3.24
C ALA A 13 3.09 -5.82 -3.17
N LEU A 14 4.04 -6.75 -3.07
CA LEU A 14 5.47 -6.45 -3.07
C LEU A 14 5.90 -5.78 -4.40
N ARG A 15 5.40 -6.27 -5.53
CA ARG A 15 5.64 -5.65 -6.85
C ARG A 15 5.07 -4.23 -6.93
N ARG A 16 3.88 -4.00 -6.39
CA ARG A 16 3.25 -2.68 -6.32
C ARG A 16 4.06 -1.72 -5.45
N ILE A 17 4.64 -2.18 -4.34
CA ILE A 17 5.53 -1.39 -3.49
C ILE A 17 6.79 -0.94 -4.26
N LEU A 18 7.49 -1.87 -4.92
CA LEU A 18 8.68 -1.52 -5.71
C LEU A 18 8.34 -0.51 -6.83
N LYS A 19 7.15 -0.62 -7.44
CA LYS A 19 6.68 0.35 -8.43
C LYS A 19 6.45 1.72 -7.80
N ALA A 20 5.78 1.79 -6.65
CA ALA A 20 5.51 3.05 -5.93
C ALA A 20 6.81 3.77 -5.54
N ARG A 21 7.81 3.05 -5.00
CA ARG A 21 9.13 3.62 -4.68
C ARG A 21 9.83 4.28 -5.87
N LYS A 22 9.75 3.65 -7.04
CA LYS A 22 10.34 4.20 -8.27
C LYS A 22 9.66 5.50 -8.67
N VAL A 23 8.33 5.55 -8.59
CA VAL A 23 7.54 6.76 -8.88
C VAL A 23 7.91 7.88 -7.90
N GLU A 24 7.98 7.59 -6.60
CA GLU A 24 8.33 8.61 -5.59
C GLU A 24 9.74 9.16 -5.77
N ARG A 25 10.75 8.32 -6.02
CA ARG A 25 12.12 8.79 -6.28
C ARG A 25 12.22 9.64 -7.55
N SER A 26 11.46 9.30 -8.59
CA SER A 26 11.39 10.10 -9.82
C SER A 26 10.72 11.46 -9.60
N ALA A 27 9.69 11.53 -8.74
CA ALA A 27 9.04 12.78 -8.36
C ALA A 27 9.92 13.65 -7.44
N ALA A 28 10.62 13.03 -6.47
CA ALA A 28 11.51 13.71 -5.53
C ALA A 28 12.74 14.37 -6.20
N THR A 29 13.11 13.96 -7.41
CA THR A 29 14.18 14.61 -8.19
C THR A 29 13.73 15.98 -8.75
N THR A 30 12.43 16.28 -8.76
CA THR A 30 11.86 17.51 -9.35
C THR A 30 11.43 18.57 -8.31
N THR A 31 11.26 18.19 -7.04
CA THR A 31 10.78 19.10 -5.99
C THR A 31 11.64 19.01 -4.74
N ILE A 32 12.34 20.11 -4.45
CA ILE A 32 13.05 20.37 -3.20
C ILE A 32 12.15 19.91 -2.04
N ALA A 33 12.71 19.08 -1.16
CA ALA A 33 12.07 18.49 0.01
C ALA A 33 11.58 19.58 0.98
N THR A 34 10.44 20.20 0.69
CA THR A 34 9.76 21.10 1.62
C THR A 34 8.58 20.34 2.21
N ASN A 35 8.84 19.82 3.42
CA ASN A 35 7.93 19.23 4.40
C ASN A 35 7.70 17.70 4.26
N ASN A 36 8.29 16.94 5.20
CA ASN A 36 8.16 15.49 5.41
C ASN A 36 6.73 15.03 5.80
N ILE A 37 5.69 15.77 5.43
CA ILE A 37 4.30 15.45 5.77
C ILE A 37 3.72 14.62 4.63
N ARG A 38 3.48 13.34 4.91
CA ARG A 38 2.76 12.47 4.00
C ARG A 38 1.28 12.85 3.94
N ILE A 39 0.86 13.45 2.84
CA ILE A 39 -0.55 13.75 2.58
C ILE A 39 -1.27 12.44 2.24
N PHE A 40 -2.39 12.18 2.91
CA PHE A 40 -3.25 11.08 2.54
C PHE A 40 -4.15 11.51 1.38
N ASN A 41 -3.83 11.01 0.19
CA ASN A 41 -4.68 11.14 -0.97
C ASN A 41 -5.61 9.92 -1.04
N LEU A 42 -6.92 10.16 -1.14
CA LEU A 42 -7.88 9.09 -1.36
C LEU A 42 -7.58 8.44 -2.71
N PRO A 43 -7.28 7.13 -2.77
CA PRO A 43 -7.01 6.48 -4.04
C PRO A 43 -8.30 6.36 -4.85
N ALA A 44 -8.16 6.38 -6.18
CA ALA A 44 -9.29 6.09 -7.05
C ALA A 44 -9.77 4.64 -6.84
N LEU A 45 -11.06 4.49 -6.58
CA LEU A 45 -11.69 3.20 -6.34
C LEU A 45 -12.34 2.67 -7.63
N ASN A 46 -12.20 1.37 -7.88
CA ASN A 46 -12.90 0.65 -8.94
C ASN A 46 -14.09 -0.10 -8.33
N LEU A 47 -15.27 0.51 -8.34
CA LEU A 47 -16.49 -0.08 -7.77
C LEU A 47 -16.99 -1.29 -8.57
N CYS A 48 -16.52 -1.48 -9.81
CA CYS A 48 -16.84 -2.64 -10.64
C CYS A 48 -15.84 -3.81 -10.45
N ALA A 49 -14.90 -3.69 -9.50
CA ALA A 49 -13.92 -4.74 -9.26
C ALA A 49 -14.58 -6.00 -8.70
N MET A 50 -14.23 -7.16 -9.25
CA MET A 50 -14.68 -8.47 -8.75
C MET A 50 -13.82 -8.97 -7.57
N ASP A 51 -12.61 -8.44 -7.43
CA ASP A 51 -11.68 -8.76 -6.35
C ASP A 51 -11.17 -7.47 -5.70
N TYR A 52 -11.03 -7.50 -4.37
CA TYR A 52 -10.55 -6.37 -3.58
C TYR A 52 -9.12 -5.93 -4.00
N VAL A 53 -8.34 -6.81 -4.62
CA VAL A 53 -7.00 -6.52 -5.16
C VAL A 53 -7.05 -5.44 -6.24
N ASP A 54 -8.17 -5.36 -6.96
CA ASP A 54 -8.39 -4.43 -8.06
C ASP A 54 -9.30 -3.25 -7.67
N LEU A 55 -9.82 -3.27 -6.45
CA LEU A 55 -10.66 -2.20 -5.90
C LEU A 55 -9.90 -0.87 -5.83
N ILE A 56 -8.60 -0.90 -5.56
CA ILE A 56 -7.75 0.30 -5.48
C ILE A 56 -6.98 0.43 -6.79
N LYS A 57 -7.08 1.58 -7.46
CA LYS A 57 -6.17 1.93 -8.57
C LYS A 57 -4.82 2.38 -8.02
N TRP A 58 -3.78 1.59 -8.29
CA TRP A 58 -2.44 1.77 -7.72
C TRP A 58 -1.56 2.80 -8.44
N GLU A 59 -2.11 3.61 -9.35
CA GLU A 59 -1.34 4.56 -10.16
C GLU A 59 -0.76 5.71 -9.35
N ASN A 60 -1.52 6.23 -8.37
CA ASN A 60 -1.15 7.39 -7.54
C ASN A 60 -1.05 7.03 -6.05
N VAL A 61 -0.76 5.76 -5.74
CA VAL A 61 -0.68 5.27 -4.36
C VAL A 61 0.77 5.23 -3.90
N THR A 62 1.06 5.97 -2.83
CA THR A 62 2.35 5.91 -2.13
C THR A 62 2.51 4.61 -1.34
N GLU A 63 3.72 4.07 -1.30
CA GLU A 63 4.08 2.90 -0.49
C GLU A 63 3.71 3.11 0.99
N PRO A 64 3.14 2.14 1.73
CA PRO A 64 2.91 2.26 3.17
C PRO A 64 4.19 2.52 4.00
N PRO A 65 4.17 3.36 5.06
CA PRO A 65 5.36 3.60 5.90
C PRO A 65 5.87 2.31 6.57
N LEU A 66 4.95 1.37 6.78
CA LEU A 66 5.24 0.05 7.34
C LEU A 66 6.30 -0.72 6.55
N THR A 67 6.40 -0.48 5.23
CA THR A 67 7.30 -1.22 4.34
C THR A 67 8.57 -0.45 4.01
N GLU A 68 8.64 0.86 4.28
CA GLU A 68 9.84 1.70 4.06
C GLU A 68 11.10 1.15 4.76
N ARG A 69 10.93 0.46 5.89
CA ARG A 69 12.05 -0.15 6.64
C ARG A 69 12.75 -1.29 5.91
N PHE A 70 12.13 -1.89 4.89
CA PHE A 70 12.71 -2.97 4.11
C PHE A 70 13.39 -2.39 2.87
N SER A 71 14.62 -2.80 2.55
CA SER A 71 15.30 -2.35 1.34
C SER A 71 14.64 -2.86 0.06
N ASP A 72 14.85 -2.17 -1.06
CA ASP A 72 14.36 -2.62 -2.37
C ASP A 72 14.86 -4.03 -2.69
N ASP A 73 16.13 -4.31 -2.37
CA ASP A 73 16.73 -5.63 -2.56
C ASP A 73 16.03 -6.69 -1.74
N LYS A 74 15.67 -6.40 -0.47
CA LYS A 74 14.96 -7.36 0.38
C LYS A 74 13.55 -7.66 -0.16
N ILE A 75 12.87 -6.64 -0.68
CA ILE A 75 11.56 -6.81 -1.31
C ILE A 75 11.69 -7.60 -2.62
N ALA A 76 12.70 -7.32 -3.43
CA ALA A 76 12.97 -8.07 -4.67
C ALA A 76 13.31 -9.54 -4.38
N GLU A 77 14.11 -9.80 -3.36
CA GLU A 77 14.45 -11.14 -2.88
C GLU A 77 13.19 -11.90 -2.41
N ALA A 78 12.30 -11.22 -1.69
CA ALA A 78 11.03 -11.78 -1.22
C ALA A 78 10.02 -12.08 -2.34
N ILE A 79 10.13 -11.41 -3.50
CA ILE A 79 9.34 -11.73 -4.70
C ILE A 79 9.87 -13.02 -5.35
N VAL A 80 11.19 -13.21 -5.39
CA VAL A 80 11.81 -14.40 -6.00
C VAL A 80 11.72 -15.61 -5.09
N ASN A 81 11.89 -15.42 -3.78
CA ASN A 81 11.85 -16.46 -2.77
C ASN A 81 10.79 -16.15 -1.70
N PRO A 82 9.59 -16.76 -1.80
CA PRO A 82 8.50 -16.54 -0.86
C PRO A 82 8.84 -16.89 0.59
N ALA A 83 9.78 -17.81 0.85
CA ALA A 83 10.19 -18.16 2.22
C ALA A 83 10.71 -16.92 2.98
N ILE A 84 11.44 -16.05 2.28
CA ILE A 84 11.98 -14.81 2.84
C ILE A 84 10.87 -13.84 3.22
N PHE A 85 9.80 -13.79 2.42
CA PHE A 85 8.62 -13.00 2.78
C PHE A 85 8.02 -13.51 4.10
N HIS A 86 7.82 -14.83 4.22
CA HIS A 86 7.21 -15.44 5.40
C HIS A 86 8.05 -15.33 6.68
N GLU A 87 9.38 -15.37 6.56
CA GLU A 87 10.29 -15.31 7.70
C GLU A 87 10.65 -13.88 8.12
N ALA A 88 10.83 -12.96 7.17
CA ALA A 88 11.39 -11.63 7.46
C ALA A 88 10.38 -10.48 7.39
N ILE A 89 9.39 -10.56 6.50
CA ILE A 89 8.50 -9.41 6.20
C ILE A 89 7.12 -9.62 6.84
N LEU A 90 6.51 -10.79 6.64
CA LEU A 90 5.17 -11.10 7.11
C LEU A 90 5.01 -11.01 8.63
N PRO A 91 5.96 -11.46 9.47
CA PRO A 91 5.82 -11.37 10.93
C PRO A 91 5.73 -9.92 11.40
N THR A 92 6.52 -9.03 10.78
CA THR A 92 6.44 -7.59 11.06
C THR A 92 5.08 -7.03 10.66
N ILE A 93 4.50 -7.44 9.53
CA ILE A 93 3.19 -6.96 9.11
C ILE A 93 2.08 -7.46 10.03
N LYS A 94 2.11 -8.74 10.41
CA LYS A 94 1.12 -9.35 11.31
C LYS A 94 1.24 -8.85 12.76
N GLY A 95 2.45 -8.46 13.19
CA GLY A 95 2.71 -7.96 14.54
C GLY A 95 2.25 -6.53 14.79
N PHE A 96 1.89 -5.77 13.74
CA PHE A 96 1.33 -4.43 13.93
C PHE A 96 -0.16 -4.53 14.25
N PRO A 97 -0.63 -3.98 15.39
CA PRO A 97 -2.05 -3.88 15.68
C PRO A 97 -2.68 -2.98 14.62
N CYS A 98 -3.34 -3.60 13.65
CA CYS A 98 -3.94 -2.89 12.54
C CYS A 98 -5.27 -2.27 12.98
N HIS A 99 -5.21 -1.05 13.51
CA HIS A 99 -6.29 -0.08 13.34
C HIS A 99 -5.80 0.95 12.31
N PRO A 100 -5.97 0.73 11.00
CA PRO A 100 -5.38 1.63 10.04
C PRO A 100 -6.18 2.94 10.09
N GLN A 101 -5.53 4.03 10.48
CA GLN A 101 -6.04 5.40 10.33
C GLN A 101 -6.58 5.67 8.91
N VAL A 102 -6.05 4.95 7.90
CA VAL A 102 -6.55 4.93 6.52
C VAL A 102 -7.96 4.36 6.42
N THR A 103 -8.26 3.26 7.11
CA THR A 103 -9.59 2.65 7.14
C THR A 103 -10.60 3.61 7.77
N GLU A 104 -10.26 4.24 8.89
CA GLU A 104 -11.11 5.27 9.51
C GLU A 104 -11.39 6.44 8.56
N ARG A 105 -10.35 6.96 7.89
CA ARG A 105 -10.50 8.05 6.92
C ARG A 105 -11.40 7.66 5.75
N ILE A 106 -11.24 6.45 5.20
CA ILE A 106 -12.09 5.96 4.11
C ILE A 106 -13.53 5.78 4.58
N VAL A 107 -13.76 5.14 5.73
CA VAL A 107 -15.11 4.95 6.30
C VAL A 107 -15.80 6.29 6.52
N LYS A 108 -15.08 7.29 7.05
CA LYS A 108 -15.59 8.65 7.21
C LYS A 108 -16.04 9.24 5.87
N VAL A 109 -15.17 9.24 4.86
CA VAL A 109 -15.48 9.79 3.52
C VAL A 109 -16.69 9.09 2.89
N VAL A 110 -16.77 7.77 2.98
CA VAL A 110 -17.90 6.99 2.45
C VAL A 110 -19.20 7.32 3.20
N THR A 111 -19.13 7.48 4.53
CA THR A 111 -20.30 7.81 5.36
C THR A 111 -20.81 9.23 5.06
N GLU A 112 -19.91 10.20 4.94
CA GLU A 112 -20.23 11.59 4.56
C GLU A 112 -20.87 11.64 3.17
N ALA A 113 -20.31 10.93 2.19
CA ALA A 113 -20.87 10.85 0.85
C ALA A 113 -22.26 10.19 0.81
N ALA A 114 -22.45 9.08 1.53
CA ALA A 114 -23.75 8.41 1.61
C ALA A 114 -24.83 9.30 2.26
N SER A 115 -24.44 10.06 3.29
CA SER A 115 -25.34 10.99 3.99
C SER A 115 -25.77 12.18 3.13
N ALA A 116 -25.03 12.50 2.07
CA ALA A 116 -25.35 13.59 1.14
C ALA A 116 -26.26 13.18 -0.02
N VAL A 117 -26.45 11.87 -0.23
CA VAL A 117 -27.33 11.31 -1.28
C VAL A 117 -28.77 11.08 -0.77
N CYS A 118 -28.92 10.90 0.55
CA CYS A 118 -30.20 10.79 1.25
C CYS A 118 -30.71 12.16 1.69
#